data_AF-A0A533ID98-F1
#
_entry.id   AF-A0A533ID98-F1
#
_cell.length_a   1.000
_cell.length_b   1.000
_cell.length_c   1.000
_cell.angle_alpha   90.00
_cell.angle_beta   90.00
_cell.angle_gamma   90.00
#
_symmetry.space_group_name_H-M   'P 1'
#
loop_
_entity.id
_entity.type
_entity.pdbx_description
1 polymer ?
#
loop_
_entity_poly.entity_id
_entity_poly.type
_entity_poly.pdbx_seq_one_letter_code
_entity_poly.pdbx_strand_id
1 'polypeptide(L)'
;MRGILLILMILFSAVPDAGAAQQDVPPTGFLWKRSPLPATLPLQVTGPFGADYVVVLTAPDTEAPAMAGFLRGGDVLRLRVPPGDWKVSIGTGSEWQGNDALFGADAEWDTWPELLHFSAGEAALHGHAIEIANVDGTPRITGVGAQVICQLPATSGGPNVRPLRTEPLTRYDPLLKRDDVTWSSPLLKRDNDDRLNFAKPEQRPDDRVGRQMDRLRETTERAPTRSRTNQAAPEPCE
;
A
#
# COMPACT_ATOMS: atom_id res chain seq x y z
N MET A 1 -52.44 -11.92 -42.11
CA MET A 1 -52.00 -12.27 -40.73
C MET A 1 -50.55 -12.77 -40.62
N ARG A 2 -49.81 -13.01 -41.72
CA ARG A 2 -48.39 -13.43 -41.68
C ARG A 2 -47.36 -12.28 -41.67
N GLY A 3 -47.76 -11.07 -42.05
CA GLY A 3 -46.85 -9.91 -42.11
C GLY A 3 -46.65 -9.15 -40.79
N ILE A 4 -47.54 -9.34 -39.80
CA ILE A 4 -47.46 -8.62 -38.51
C ILE A 4 -46.48 -9.32 -37.54
N LEU A 5 -46.22 -10.62 -37.74
CA LEU A 5 -45.30 -11.38 -36.89
C LEU A 5 -43.81 -11.04 -37.13
N LEU A 6 -43.46 -10.52 -38.32
CA LEU A 6 -42.08 -10.18 -38.66
C LEU A 6 -41.64 -8.80 -38.13
N ILE A 7 -42.57 -7.88 -37.89
CA ILE A 7 -42.25 -6.54 -37.37
C ILE A 7 -41.97 -6.59 -35.85
N LEU A 8 -42.57 -7.56 -35.13
CA LEU A 8 -42.33 -7.76 -33.70
C LEU A 8 -40.98 -8.45 -33.38
N MET A 9 -40.35 -9.11 -34.37
CA MET A 9 -39.05 -9.76 -34.20
C MET A 9 -37.86 -8.85 -34.53
N ILE A 10 -38.06 -7.73 -35.24
CA ILE A 10 -36.99 -6.79 -35.61
C ILE A 10 -36.82 -5.68 -34.55
N LEU A 11 -37.78 -5.51 -33.62
CA LEU A 11 -37.69 -4.49 -32.56
C LEU A 11 -36.92 -4.92 -31.30
N PHE A 12 -36.45 -6.18 -31.21
CA PHE A 12 -35.77 -6.71 -30.02
C PHE A 12 -34.23 -6.73 -30.12
N SER A 13 -33.65 -6.29 -31.24
CA SER A 13 -32.20 -6.35 -31.50
C SER A 13 -31.44 -5.05 -31.29
N ALA A 14 -32.04 -4.06 -30.62
CA ALA A 14 -31.39 -2.82 -30.23
C ALA A 14 -31.46 -2.63 -28.71
N VAL A 15 -30.97 -3.61 -27.95
CA VAL A 15 -30.47 -3.27 -26.61
C VAL A 15 -29.15 -2.54 -26.91
N PRO A 16 -29.05 -1.23 -26.65
CA PRO A 16 -27.74 -0.61 -26.68
C PRO A 16 -26.90 -1.41 -25.70
N ASP A 17 -25.79 -1.98 -26.16
CA ASP A 17 -24.70 -2.32 -25.27
C ASP A 17 -24.50 -1.05 -24.46
N ALA A 18 -24.95 -1.08 -23.21
CA ALA A 18 -24.60 -0.09 -22.23
C ALA A 18 -23.11 -0.31 -22.06
N GLY A 19 -22.32 0.30 -22.96
CA GLY A 19 -20.88 0.32 -22.91
C GLY A 19 -20.58 0.67 -21.48
N ALA A 20 -20.00 -0.29 -20.75
CA ALA A 20 -19.68 -0.14 -19.36
C ALA A 20 -18.98 1.21 -19.28
N ALA A 21 -19.62 2.18 -18.63
CA ALA A 21 -19.01 3.49 -18.46
C ALA A 21 -17.70 3.19 -17.75
N GLN A 22 -16.59 3.30 -18.47
CA GLN A 22 -15.26 2.99 -17.97
C GLN A 22 -15.07 3.88 -16.74
N GLN A 23 -15.27 3.32 -15.56
CA GLN A 23 -15.18 4.09 -14.34
C GLN A 23 -13.70 4.39 -14.12
N ASP A 24 -13.39 5.64 -13.78
CA ASP A 24 -12.02 6.02 -13.52
C ASP A 24 -11.44 5.15 -12.40
N VAL A 25 -10.22 4.64 -12.63
CA VAL A 25 -9.50 3.85 -11.62
C VAL A 25 -9.28 4.73 -10.38
N PRO A 26 -9.72 4.29 -9.18
CA PRO A 26 -9.63 5.11 -7.99
C PRO A 26 -8.17 5.39 -7.58
N PRO A 27 -7.91 6.45 -6.79
CA PRO A 27 -6.63 6.60 -6.11
C PRO A 27 -6.48 5.56 -5.00
N THR A 28 -5.25 5.33 -4.54
CA THR A 28 -4.98 4.50 -3.34
C THR A 28 -5.76 5.04 -2.14
N GLY A 29 -6.55 4.20 -1.49
CA GLY A 29 -7.32 4.60 -0.32
C GLY A 29 -8.54 3.74 -0.02
N PHE A 30 -9.44 4.31 0.78
CA PHE A 30 -10.69 3.68 1.18
C PHE A 30 -11.71 3.65 0.02
N LEU A 31 -12.37 2.51 -0.17
CA LEU A 31 -13.48 2.38 -1.12
C LEU A 31 -14.83 2.48 -0.39
N TRP A 32 -15.10 1.55 0.52
CA TRP A 32 -16.37 1.45 1.21
C TRP A 32 -16.29 0.68 2.54
N LYS A 33 -17.29 0.90 3.41
CA LYS A 33 -17.49 0.22 4.69
C LYS A 33 -18.96 -0.09 4.86
N ARG A 34 -19.27 -1.36 5.07
CA ARG A 34 -20.61 -1.89 5.36
C ARG A 34 -20.75 -2.32 6.81
N SER A 35 -19.64 -2.59 7.51
CA SER A 35 -19.66 -2.85 8.95
C SER A 35 -20.26 -1.66 9.73
N PRO A 36 -21.14 -1.89 10.72
CA PRO A 36 -21.69 -0.84 11.57
C PRO A 36 -20.67 -0.34 12.60
N LEU A 37 -19.60 -1.10 12.85
CA LEU A 37 -18.60 -0.78 13.85
C LEU A 37 -17.69 0.38 13.40
N PRO A 38 -17.15 1.16 14.35
CA PRO A 38 -16.22 2.25 14.03
C PRO A 38 -14.90 1.69 13.50
N ALA A 39 -14.45 2.22 12.38
CA ALA A 39 -13.18 1.87 11.75
C ALA A 39 -12.06 2.74 12.34
N THR A 40 -11.30 2.21 13.30
CA THR A 40 -10.29 2.98 14.06
C THR A 40 -8.90 2.33 14.10
N LEU A 41 -8.80 1.03 13.81
CA LEU A 41 -7.58 0.25 14.04
C LEU A 41 -6.70 0.20 12.79
N PRO A 42 -5.37 0.28 12.91
CA PRO A 42 -4.51 0.48 11.75
C PRO A 42 -4.40 -0.78 10.89
N LEU A 43 -4.60 -0.63 9.58
CA LEU A 43 -4.16 -1.60 8.58
C LEU A 43 -3.29 -0.88 7.56
N GLN A 44 -2.07 -1.37 7.36
CA GLN A 44 -1.20 -0.93 6.27
C GLN A 44 -1.03 -2.06 5.27
N VAL A 45 -1.13 -1.76 3.98
CA VAL A 45 -0.89 -2.73 2.90
C VAL A 45 0.08 -2.13 1.90
N THR A 46 1.08 -2.90 1.50
CA THR A 46 2.05 -2.53 0.46
C THR A 46 2.11 -3.62 -0.59
N GLY A 47 2.36 -3.23 -1.84
CA GLY A 47 2.51 -4.16 -2.94
C GLY A 47 3.45 -3.62 -4.02
N PRO A 48 3.96 -4.49 -4.90
CA PRO A 48 4.91 -4.08 -5.93
C PRO A 48 4.24 -3.17 -6.97
N PHE A 49 5.06 -2.42 -7.70
CA PHE A 49 4.64 -1.71 -8.90
C PHE A 49 4.14 -2.68 -9.98
N GLY A 50 3.28 -2.17 -10.87
CA GLY A 50 2.87 -2.87 -12.09
C GLY A 50 1.53 -3.60 -12.02
N ALA A 51 0.90 -3.67 -10.85
CA ALA A 51 -0.49 -4.11 -10.70
C ALA A 51 -1.18 -3.30 -9.60
N ASP A 52 -2.49 -3.11 -9.76
CA ASP A 52 -3.34 -2.51 -8.76
C ASP A 52 -4.11 -3.60 -8.01
N TYR A 53 -4.45 -3.33 -6.76
CA TYR A 53 -5.05 -4.31 -5.86
C TYR A 53 -6.29 -3.74 -5.19
N VAL A 54 -7.28 -4.61 -4.97
CA VAL A 54 -8.34 -4.37 -4.00
C VAL A 54 -8.04 -5.21 -2.77
N VAL A 55 -8.15 -4.60 -1.60
CA VAL A 55 -8.06 -5.30 -0.30
C VAL A 55 -9.45 -5.36 0.29
N VAL A 56 -9.95 -6.57 0.54
CA VAL A 56 -11.29 -6.80 1.09
C VAL A 56 -11.17 -7.48 2.45
N LEU A 57 -11.92 -6.96 3.43
CA LEU A 57 -12.07 -7.57 4.73
C LEU A 57 -13.47 -8.16 4.84
N THR A 58 -13.53 -9.44 5.16
CA THR A 58 -14.76 -10.23 5.24
C THR A 58 -14.96 -10.73 6.66
N ALA A 59 -16.17 -10.54 7.19
CA ALA A 59 -16.51 -11.04 8.52
C ALA A 59 -16.58 -12.58 8.48
N PRO A 60 -15.92 -13.30 9.40
CA PRO A 60 -15.81 -14.75 9.33
C PRO A 60 -17.13 -15.48 9.63
N ASP A 61 -18.04 -14.84 10.35
CA ASP A 61 -19.33 -15.38 10.79
C ASP A 61 -20.42 -15.30 9.72
N THR A 62 -20.48 -14.19 8.99
CA THR A 62 -21.48 -13.92 7.95
C THR A 62 -20.96 -14.14 6.53
N GLU A 63 -19.64 -14.25 6.37
CA GLU A 63 -18.93 -14.25 5.09
C GLU A 63 -19.26 -13.03 4.20
N ALA A 64 -19.83 -11.99 4.79
CA ALA A 64 -20.20 -10.77 4.09
C ALA A 64 -18.98 -9.83 4.00
N PRO A 65 -18.66 -9.29 2.80
CA PRO A 65 -17.65 -8.26 2.65
C PRO A 65 -18.02 -7.01 3.46
N ALA A 66 -17.18 -6.65 4.43
CA ALA A 66 -17.49 -5.65 5.44
C ALA A 66 -16.80 -4.31 5.19
N MET A 67 -15.64 -4.31 4.53
CA MET A 67 -14.98 -3.11 4.02
C MET A 67 -13.99 -3.45 2.91
N ALA A 68 -13.66 -2.45 2.09
CA ALA A 68 -12.61 -2.56 1.10
C ALA A 68 -11.80 -1.27 0.94
N GLY A 69 -10.57 -1.43 0.45
CA GLY A 69 -9.72 -0.35 -0.03
C GLY A 69 -9.04 -0.71 -1.34
N PHE A 70 -8.59 0.31 -2.05
CA PHE A 70 -7.85 0.20 -3.29
C PHE A 70 -6.39 0.57 -3.06
N LEU A 71 -5.48 -0.18 -3.65
CA LEU A 71 -4.05 0.04 -3.60
C LEU A 71 -3.51 0.09 -5.02
N ARG A 72 -3.01 1.25 -5.46
CA ARG A 72 -2.20 1.30 -6.68
C ARG A 72 -0.83 0.67 -6.44
N GLY A 73 -0.32 -0.03 -7.44
CA GLY A 73 0.97 -0.70 -7.33
C GLY A 73 2.10 0.26 -6.97
N GLY A 74 2.88 -0.08 -5.93
CA GLY A 74 3.99 0.73 -5.42
C GLY A 74 3.61 1.83 -4.42
N ASP A 75 2.31 2.08 -4.21
CA ASP A 75 1.84 2.95 -3.13
C ASP A 75 1.80 2.21 -1.78
N VAL A 76 1.41 2.93 -0.72
CA VAL A 76 1.09 2.38 0.60
C VAL A 76 -0.36 2.68 0.93
N LEU A 77 -1.18 1.64 1.03
CA LEU A 77 -2.57 1.75 1.46
C LEU A 77 -2.62 1.78 2.99
N ARG A 78 -3.29 2.78 3.55
CA ARG A 78 -3.54 2.89 4.99
C ARG A 78 -5.05 2.97 5.23
N LEU A 79 -5.58 1.98 5.93
CA LEU A 79 -6.99 1.89 6.29
C LEU A 79 -7.14 1.92 7.81
N ARG A 80 -8.32 2.34 8.26
CA ARG A 80 -8.78 2.09 9.61
C ARG A 80 -9.83 0.99 9.57
N VAL A 81 -9.65 -0.02 10.40
CA VAL A 81 -10.42 -1.27 10.42
C VAL A 81 -11.24 -1.31 11.71
N PRO A 82 -12.48 -1.85 11.69
CA PRO A 82 -13.22 -2.08 12.90
C PRO A 82 -12.62 -3.20 13.77
N PRO A 83 -12.84 -3.17 15.10
CA PRO A 83 -12.40 -4.24 15.97
C PRO A 83 -13.04 -5.58 15.60
N GLY A 84 -12.31 -6.67 15.85
CA GLY A 84 -12.75 -8.04 15.60
C GLY A 84 -11.78 -8.84 14.73
N ASP A 85 -12.22 -10.04 14.37
CA ASP A 85 -11.48 -10.97 13.52
C ASP A 85 -11.95 -10.83 12.07
N TRP A 86 -11.01 -10.79 11.13
CA TRP A 86 -11.30 -10.58 9.71
C TRP A 86 -10.56 -11.58 8.83
N LYS A 87 -11.27 -12.15 7.85
CA LYS A 87 -10.64 -12.77 6.69
C LYS A 87 -10.16 -11.64 5.76
N VAL A 88 -8.90 -11.69 5.33
CA VAL A 88 -8.34 -10.70 4.41
C VAL A 88 -8.04 -11.34 3.07
N SER A 89 -8.57 -10.72 2.02
CA SER A 89 -8.31 -11.12 0.64
C SER A 89 -7.80 -9.94 -0.16
N ILE A 90 -6.88 -10.21 -1.07
CA ILE A 90 -6.46 -9.29 -2.12
C ILE A 90 -7.01 -9.77 -3.45
N GLY A 91 -7.48 -8.84 -4.26
CA GLY A 91 -7.90 -9.08 -5.65
C GLY A 91 -7.06 -8.24 -6.60
N THR A 92 -6.73 -8.77 -7.76
CA THR A 92 -6.07 -8.04 -8.86
C THR A 92 -6.77 -8.34 -10.18
N GLY A 93 -6.71 -7.42 -11.13
CA GLY A 93 -7.25 -7.63 -12.46
C GLY A 93 -6.81 -6.57 -13.45
N SER A 94 -7.10 -6.81 -14.72
CA SER A 94 -6.69 -5.95 -15.84
C SER A 94 -7.57 -4.70 -15.98
N GLU A 95 -8.83 -4.78 -15.56
CA GLU A 95 -9.81 -3.72 -15.78
C GLU A 95 -10.61 -3.42 -14.51
N TRP A 96 -10.66 -2.14 -14.15
CA TRP A 96 -11.53 -1.65 -13.09
C TRP A 96 -12.97 -1.46 -13.61
N GLN A 97 -13.93 -2.07 -12.92
CA GLN A 97 -15.36 -2.09 -13.26
C GLN A 97 -16.24 -1.39 -12.22
N GLY A 98 -15.62 -0.68 -11.26
CA GLY A 98 -16.30 0.13 -10.25
C GLY A 98 -16.36 -0.48 -8.86
N ASN A 99 -16.90 0.28 -7.89
CA ASN A 99 -16.84 -0.10 -6.47
C ASN A 99 -17.62 -1.39 -6.11
N ASP A 100 -18.63 -1.75 -6.92
CA ASP A 100 -19.46 -2.94 -6.70
C ASP A 100 -18.89 -4.19 -7.38
N ALA A 101 -18.43 -4.05 -8.62
CA ALA A 101 -17.86 -5.15 -9.41
C ALA A 101 -16.34 -5.32 -9.20
N LEU A 102 -15.66 -4.31 -8.66
CA LEU A 102 -14.21 -4.24 -8.46
C LEU A 102 -13.47 -4.47 -9.78
N PHE A 103 -12.64 -5.51 -9.87
CA PHE A 103 -11.97 -5.90 -11.11
C PHE A 103 -12.80 -6.86 -12.00
N GLY A 104 -14.06 -7.11 -11.62
CA GLY A 104 -14.95 -8.02 -12.32
C GLY A 104 -14.74 -9.50 -11.99
N ALA A 105 -15.38 -10.36 -12.78
CA ALA A 105 -15.39 -11.82 -12.56
C ALA A 105 -14.04 -12.50 -12.84
N ASP A 106 -13.20 -11.88 -13.67
CA ASP A 106 -11.87 -12.40 -14.04
C ASP A 106 -10.78 -11.97 -13.04
N ALA A 107 -11.16 -11.30 -11.95
CA ALA A 107 -10.23 -10.93 -10.90
C ALA A 107 -9.58 -12.16 -10.26
N GLU A 108 -8.26 -12.14 -10.14
CA GLU A 108 -7.53 -13.16 -9.40
C GLU A 108 -7.51 -12.78 -7.92
N TRP A 109 -7.83 -13.74 -7.07
CA TRP A 109 -7.92 -13.54 -5.62
C TRP A 109 -6.88 -14.38 -4.88
N ASP A 110 -6.30 -13.79 -3.84
CA ASP A 110 -5.49 -14.47 -2.84
C ASP A 110 -6.03 -14.13 -1.45
N THR A 111 -6.15 -15.13 -0.59
CA THR A 111 -6.72 -14.97 0.76
C THR A 111 -5.70 -15.43 1.79
N TRP A 112 -5.45 -14.58 2.78
CA TRP A 112 -4.59 -14.96 3.88
C TRP A 112 -5.25 -16.09 4.69
N PRO A 113 -4.55 -17.19 4.98
CA PRO A 113 -5.17 -18.39 5.56
C PRO A 113 -5.64 -18.20 7.01
N GLU A 114 -5.08 -17.22 7.72
CA GLU A 114 -5.40 -16.95 9.13
C GLU A 114 -6.32 -15.72 9.27
N LEU A 115 -7.11 -15.71 10.33
CA LEU A 115 -7.88 -14.51 10.69
C LEU A 115 -6.96 -13.46 11.29
N LEU A 116 -7.15 -12.21 10.87
CA LEU A 116 -6.44 -11.08 11.47
C LEU A 116 -7.29 -10.47 12.57
N HIS A 117 -6.76 -10.48 13.79
CA HIS A 117 -7.42 -9.91 14.96
C HIS A 117 -7.04 -8.44 15.15
N PHE A 118 -8.03 -7.55 15.18
CA PHE A 118 -7.85 -6.12 15.43
C PHE A 118 -8.50 -5.76 16.77
N SER A 119 -7.74 -5.12 17.66
CA SER A 119 -8.23 -4.70 18.98
C SER A 119 -7.75 -3.33 19.41
N ALA A 120 -8.56 -2.68 20.25
CA ALA A 120 -8.16 -1.48 20.98
C ALA A 120 -7.95 -1.86 22.45
N GLY A 121 -6.78 -1.55 23.00
CA GLY A 121 -6.50 -1.58 24.43
C GLY A 121 -6.49 -0.17 25.01
N GLU A 122 -6.22 -0.06 26.32
CA GLU A 122 -6.20 1.24 27.03
C GLU A 122 -5.05 2.16 26.56
N ALA A 123 -3.91 1.57 26.21
CA ALA A 123 -2.70 2.30 25.84
C ALA A 123 -2.26 2.06 24.39
N ALA A 124 -3.00 1.26 23.62
CA ALA A 124 -2.55 0.82 22.31
C ALA A 124 -3.71 0.47 21.37
N LEU A 125 -3.54 0.79 20.09
CA LEU A 125 -4.35 0.26 19.01
C LEU A 125 -3.55 -0.82 18.29
N HIS A 126 -4.11 -2.03 18.24
CA HIS A 126 -3.50 -3.19 17.62
C HIS A 126 -4.14 -3.46 16.25
N GLY A 127 -3.30 -3.53 15.23
CA GLY A 127 -3.68 -3.88 13.88
C GLY A 127 -2.52 -4.55 13.14
N HIS A 128 -2.47 -4.41 11.81
CA HIS A 128 -1.61 -5.24 10.97
C HIS A 128 -0.97 -4.49 9.81
N ALA A 129 0.21 -4.93 9.41
CA ALA A 129 0.86 -4.58 8.16
C ALA A 129 0.90 -5.81 7.25
N ILE A 130 0.47 -5.66 6.01
CA ILE A 130 0.40 -6.71 5.00
C ILE A 130 1.34 -6.38 3.85
N GLU A 131 2.12 -7.37 3.45
CA GLU A 131 2.99 -7.30 2.28
C GLU A 131 2.45 -8.21 1.18
N ILE A 132 2.25 -7.63 0.00
CA ILE A 132 1.95 -8.34 -1.24
C ILE A 132 3.25 -8.42 -2.04
N ALA A 133 3.55 -9.57 -2.61
CA ALA A 133 4.62 -9.74 -3.57
C ALA A 133 4.22 -10.70 -4.68
N ASN A 134 4.96 -10.66 -5.79
CA ASN A 134 4.75 -11.60 -6.90
C ASN A 134 5.46 -12.92 -6.60
N VAL A 135 4.70 -13.99 -6.46
CA VAL A 135 5.18 -15.36 -6.33
C VAL A 135 4.82 -16.09 -7.61
N ASP A 136 5.84 -16.54 -8.35
CA ASP A 136 5.68 -17.19 -9.66
C ASP A 136 4.83 -16.40 -10.66
N GLY A 137 5.00 -15.07 -10.65
CA GLY A 137 4.27 -14.14 -11.52
C GLY A 137 2.84 -13.83 -11.06
N THR A 138 2.39 -14.39 -9.93
CA THR A 138 1.07 -14.11 -9.38
C THR A 138 1.18 -13.30 -8.09
N PRO A 139 0.42 -12.21 -7.90
CA PRO A 139 0.38 -11.50 -6.63
C PRO A 139 -0.18 -12.38 -5.50
N ARG A 140 0.57 -12.44 -4.40
CA ARG A 140 0.21 -13.16 -3.18
C ARG A 140 0.52 -12.31 -1.95
N ILE A 141 -0.25 -12.51 -0.90
CA ILE A 141 0.09 -12.02 0.43
C ILE A 141 1.27 -12.87 0.92
N THR A 142 2.44 -12.26 1.06
CA THR A 142 3.67 -12.93 1.47
C THR A 142 4.06 -12.69 2.91
N GLY A 143 3.49 -11.65 3.54
CA GLY A 143 3.79 -11.31 4.91
C GLY A 143 2.61 -10.63 5.61
N VAL A 144 2.41 -10.99 6.87
CA VAL A 144 1.54 -10.26 7.81
C VAL A 144 2.29 -10.05 9.11
N GLY A 145 2.46 -8.79 9.50
CA GLY A 145 3.12 -8.37 10.72
C GLY A 145 2.21 -7.54 11.61
N ALA A 146 2.46 -7.57 12.92
CA ALA A 146 1.74 -6.72 13.87
C ALA A 146 2.06 -5.23 13.63
N GLN A 147 1.04 -4.38 13.72
CA GLN A 147 1.16 -2.93 13.71
C GLN A 147 0.50 -2.36 14.97
N VAL A 148 1.28 -1.71 15.83
CA VAL A 148 0.79 -1.14 17.09
C VAL A 148 0.98 0.38 17.09
N ILE A 149 -0.06 1.11 17.46
CA ILE A 149 0.00 2.55 17.73
C ILE A 149 -0.19 2.77 19.23
N CYS A 150 0.86 3.21 19.91
CA CYS A 150 0.78 3.56 21.33
C CYS A 150 -0.02 4.86 21.51
N GLN A 151 -0.98 4.83 22.42
CA GLN A 151 -1.76 5.96 22.85
C GLN A 151 -1.12 6.51 24.12
N LEU A 152 -0.30 7.55 23.97
CA LEU A 152 0.20 8.28 25.14
C LEU A 152 -0.99 9.00 25.79
N PRO A 153 -1.19 8.86 27.11
CA PRO A 153 -2.19 9.65 27.80
C PRO A 153 -1.85 11.12 27.56
N ALA A 154 -2.83 11.88 27.04
CA ALA A 154 -2.70 13.32 26.99
C ALA A 154 -2.50 13.80 28.43
N THR A 155 -1.27 14.13 28.80
CA THR A 155 -1.02 14.80 30.07
C THR A 155 -1.80 16.11 30.02
N SER A 156 -2.88 16.18 30.79
CA SER A 156 -3.73 17.37 30.95
C SER A 156 -2.99 18.48 31.74
N GLY A 157 -1.72 18.71 31.41
CA GLY A 157 -0.77 19.49 32.18
C GLY A 157 0.47 19.88 31.39
N GLY A 158 0.36 20.07 30.07
CA GLY A 158 1.35 20.89 29.38
C GLY A 158 1.36 22.30 29.99
N PRO A 159 2.51 22.96 30.16
CA PRO A 159 2.52 24.36 30.56
C PRO A 159 1.62 25.12 29.58
N ASN A 160 0.84 26.07 30.08
CA ASN A 160 0.02 26.96 29.29
C ASN A 160 0.90 27.62 28.21
N VAL A 161 0.99 26.98 27.04
CA VAL A 161 1.61 27.58 25.87
C VAL A 161 0.60 28.63 25.49
N ARG A 162 0.84 29.87 25.94
CA ARG A 162 0.13 31.04 25.44
C ARG A 162 -0.01 30.83 23.95
N PRO A 163 -1.22 30.87 23.38
CA PRO A 163 -1.36 30.80 21.94
C PRO A 163 -0.41 31.85 21.39
N LEU A 164 0.55 31.42 20.56
CA LEU A 164 1.32 32.35 19.76
C LEU A 164 0.26 33.22 19.09
N ARG A 165 0.26 34.49 19.49
CA ARG A 165 -0.64 35.49 18.97
C ARG A 165 -0.48 35.40 17.46
N THR A 166 -1.44 34.80 16.77
CA THR A 166 -1.58 34.96 15.33
C THR A 166 -1.85 36.43 15.14
N GLU A 167 -0.79 37.19 14.92
CA GLU A 167 -0.93 38.50 14.32
C GLU A 167 -1.71 38.27 13.02
N PRO A 168 -2.83 38.99 12.83
CA PRO A 168 -3.60 38.82 11.61
C PRO A 168 -2.68 39.22 10.45
N LEU A 169 -2.49 38.32 9.48
CA LEU A 169 -1.88 38.64 8.19
C LEU A 169 -2.78 39.66 7.50
N THR A 170 -2.63 40.92 7.90
CA THR A 170 -3.32 42.05 7.32
C THR A 170 -2.28 42.86 6.58
N ARG A 171 -2.58 43.10 5.31
CA ARG A 171 -1.88 43.98 4.38
C ARG A 171 -0.77 43.30 3.58
N TYR A 172 -1.22 42.77 2.43
CA TYR A 172 -0.49 42.85 1.17
C TYR A 172 0.10 44.27 1.05
N ASP A 173 1.42 44.39 1.12
CA ASP A 173 2.16 45.63 0.91
C ASP A 173 2.62 45.66 -0.56
N PRO A 174 2.03 46.49 -1.44
CA PRO A 174 2.39 46.51 -2.86
C PRO A 174 3.62 47.39 -3.15
N LEU A 175 4.47 47.70 -2.17
CA LEU A 175 5.61 48.61 -2.35
C LEU A 175 7.00 48.01 -2.10
N LEU A 176 7.18 46.70 -2.29
CA LEU A 176 8.52 46.16 -2.56
C LEU A 176 8.77 46.12 -4.07
N LYS A 177 9.15 47.30 -4.58
CA LYS A 177 9.82 47.43 -5.87
C LYS A 177 11.07 46.57 -5.86
N ARG A 178 11.11 45.71 -6.87
CA ARG A 178 12.28 45.12 -7.51
C ARG A 178 13.39 46.18 -7.59
N ASP A 179 14.52 45.92 -6.95
CA ASP A 179 15.91 46.09 -7.40
C ASP A 179 16.84 45.94 -6.16
N ASP A 180 17.97 45.25 -6.35
CA ASP A 180 19.06 45.00 -5.39
C ASP A 180 18.86 44.00 -4.23
N VAL A 181 19.07 42.70 -4.51
CA VAL A 181 19.70 41.80 -3.53
C VAL A 181 20.75 40.94 -4.23
N THR A 182 22.00 41.34 -4.04
CA THR A 182 23.20 40.53 -4.29
C THR A 182 23.27 39.41 -3.25
N TRP A 183 23.25 38.16 -3.71
CA TRP A 183 23.50 37.00 -2.87
C TRP A 183 24.98 36.94 -2.49
N SER A 184 25.33 37.53 -1.35
CA SER A 184 26.57 37.23 -0.63
C SER A 184 26.22 36.40 0.59
N SER A 185 26.32 35.08 0.51
CA SER A 185 26.32 34.21 1.69
C SER A 185 27.77 34.01 2.14
N PRO A 186 28.21 34.57 3.27
CA PRO A 186 29.34 34.02 4.01
C PRO A 186 28.83 32.90 4.91
N LEU A 187 29.65 31.87 5.12
CA LEU A 187 29.45 30.69 5.99
C LEU A 187 28.85 29.45 5.31
N LEU A 188 29.66 28.86 4.42
CA LEU A 188 29.95 27.42 4.40
C LEU A 188 31.15 27.20 3.49
N LYS A 189 32.32 27.61 3.97
CA LYS A 189 33.61 27.26 3.36
C LYS A 189 34.09 25.99 4.06
N ARG A 190 33.79 24.84 3.47
CA ARG A 190 34.45 23.58 3.81
C ARG A 190 35.02 23.02 2.51
N ASP A 191 36.33 22.87 2.54
CA ASP A 191 37.21 22.55 1.43
C ASP A 191 36.76 21.30 0.68
N ASN A 192 36.74 21.42 -0.66
CA ASN A 192 36.73 20.27 -1.55
C ASN A 192 37.58 20.62 -2.79
N ASP A 193 38.85 20.91 -2.54
CA ASP A 193 39.90 20.92 -3.56
C ASP A 193 40.69 19.61 -3.41
N ASP A 194 40.26 18.57 -4.11
CA ASP A 194 41.15 17.47 -4.47
C ASP A 194 40.76 16.86 -5.83
N ARG A 195 41.39 17.44 -6.86
CA ARG A 195 42.00 16.77 -8.01
C ARG A 195 41.26 15.57 -8.62
N LEU A 196 40.49 15.86 -9.67
CA LEU A 196 40.22 14.93 -10.76
C LEU A 196 41.50 14.70 -11.59
N ASN A 197 42.24 13.64 -11.26
CA ASN A 197 43.20 13.02 -12.18
C ASN A 197 42.51 11.85 -12.90
N PHE A 198 42.15 12.07 -14.17
CA PHE A 198 41.74 10.99 -15.06
C PHE A 198 42.97 10.19 -15.50
N ALA A 199 43.26 9.11 -14.78
CA ALA A 199 44.15 8.06 -15.23
C ALA A 199 43.35 7.00 -16.03
N LYS A 200 43.80 6.77 -17.26
CA LYS A 200 43.35 5.76 -18.22
C LYS A 200 43.54 4.34 -17.66
N PRO A 201 42.54 3.44 -17.71
CA PRO A 201 42.76 2.03 -17.36
C PRO A 201 43.37 1.25 -18.53
N GLU A 202 44.59 0.77 -18.32
CA GLU A 202 45.30 -0.24 -19.11
C GLU A 202 44.60 -1.60 -18.94
N GLN A 203 44.21 -2.24 -20.04
CA GLN A 203 43.65 -3.58 -20.05
C GLN A 203 44.73 -4.63 -19.75
N ARG A 204 44.53 -5.44 -18.70
CA ARG A 204 45.26 -6.70 -18.46
C ARG A 204 44.26 -7.87 -18.47
N PRO A 205 44.51 -8.96 -19.20
CA PRO A 205 43.74 -10.18 -19.07
C PRO A 205 44.24 -10.98 -17.85
N ASP A 206 43.33 -11.37 -16.94
CA ASP A 206 43.61 -12.29 -15.82
C ASP A 206 42.89 -13.63 -16.05
N ASP A 207 43.71 -14.66 -16.26
CA ASP A 207 43.40 -16.06 -16.48
C ASP A 207 42.91 -16.76 -15.20
N ARG A 208 41.74 -16.37 -14.68
CA ARG A 208 41.21 -16.92 -13.42
C ARG A 208 39.81 -17.53 -13.47
N VAL A 209 39.36 -17.97 -14.64
CA VAL A 209 38.05 -18.65 -14.82
C VAL A 209 38.13 -20.18 -14.63
N GLY A 210 39.33 -20.76 -14.50
CA GLY A 210 39.50 -22.22 -14.51
C GLY A 210 39.37 -22.98 -13.17
N ARG A 211 39.08 -22.35 -12.02
CA ARG A 211 39.20 -23.03 -10.70
C ARG A 211 37.97 -23.01 -9.79
N GLN A 212 36.82 -22.53 -10.25
CA GLN A 212 35.62 -22.42 -9.41
C GLN A 212 34.58 -23.55 -9.61
N MET A 213 34.79 -24.45 -10.58
CA MET A 213 33.81 -25.52 -10.89
C MET A 213 33.99 -26.82 -10.10
N ASP A 214 35.09 -27.00 -9.36
CA ASP A 214 35.33 -28.23 -8.58
C ASP A 214 34.77 -28.21 -7.14
N ARG A 215 34.08 -27.14 -6.73
CA ARG A 215 33.56 -27.01 -5.35
C ARG A 215 32.04 -27.18 -5.21
N LEU A 216 31.34 -27.59 -6.29
CA LEU A 216 29.87 -27.71 -6.33
C LEU A 216 29.33 -29.15 -6.22
N ARG A 217 30.14 -30.13 -5.78
CA ARG A 217 29.71 -31.54 -5.72
C ARG A 217 29.61 -32.18 -4.32
N GLU A 218 29.79 -31.41 -3.23
CA GLU A 218 29.90 -32.01 -1.89
C GLU A 218 28.99 -31.40 -0.81
N THR A 219 27.85 -30.83 -1.19
CA THR A 219 26.84 -30.34 -0.23
C THR A 219 25.43 -30.68 -0.70
N THR A 220 25.13 -31.98 -0.78
CA THR A 220 23.76 -32.48 -0.89
C THR A 220 23.55 -33.55 0.19
N GLU A 221 23.46 -33.11 1.44
CA GLU A 221 22.89 -33.88 2.54
C GLU A 221 22.78 -32.99 3.79
N ARG A 222 21.65 -32.31 3.94
CA ARG A 222 21.07 -31.95 5.25
C ARG A 222 19.68 -31.38 5.05
N ALA A 223 18.70 -32.12 5.58
CA ALA A 223 17.31 -31.71 5.71
C ALA A 223 17.18 -30.39 6.49
N PRO A 224 16.22 -29.50 6.15
CA PRO A 224 15.87 -28.40 7.01
C PRO A 224 14.80 -28.82 8.02
N THR A 225 15.25 -28.93 9.28
CA THR A 225 14.41 -28.98 10.47
C THR A 225 13.93 -27.57 10.82
N ARG A 226 12.63 -27.45 11.13
CA ARG A 226 11.93 -26.35 11.83
C ARG A 226 11.82 -25.01 11.10
N SER A 227 10.64 -24.82 10.49
CA SER A 227 9.97 -23.53 10.39
C SER A 227 9.90 -22.88 11.78
N ARG A 228 10.70 -21.84 11.99
CA ARG A 228 10.60 -20.96 13.14
C ARG A 228 9.66 -19.84 12.74
N THR A 229 8.44 -19.87 13.27
CA THR A 229 7.49 -18.75 13.24
C THR A 229 8.15 -17.56 13.93
N ASN A 230 8.81 -16.69 13.16
CA ASN A 230 9.29 -15.40 13.64
C ASN A 230 8.13 -14.39 13.56
N GLN A 231 7.08 -14.64 14.31
CA GLN A 231 6.15 -13.58 14.67
C GLN A 231 6.72 -12.98 15.95
N ALA A 232 7.61 -12.01 15.80
CA ALA A 232 8.09 -11.23 16.93
C ALA A 232 6.86 -10.57 17.55
N ALA A 233 6.60 -10.87 18.84
CA ALA A 233 5.58 -10.16 19.59
C ALA A 233 5.90 -8.65 19.53
N PRO A 234 4.92 -7.79 19.23
CA PRO A 234 5.16 -6.35 19.21
C PRO A 234 5.67 -5.91 20.59
N GLU A 235 6.68 -5.02 20.60
CA GLU A 235 7.20 -4.50 21.85
C GLU A 235 6.09 -3.80 22.66
N PRO A 236 6.03 -4.02 23.99
CA PRO A 236 5.02 -3.39 24.82
C PRO A 236 5.17 -1.86 24.77
N CYS A 237 4.04 -1.15 24.77
CA CYS A 237 4.02 0.27 25.01
C CYS A 237 4.36 0.49 26.51
N GLU A 238 5.62 0.78 26.81
CA GLU A 238 6.12 1.15 28.15
C GLU A 238 5.95 2.65 28.44
#